data_AF-A0A6I5W884-F1
#
_entry.id   AF-A0A6I5W884-F1
#
_cell.length_a   1.000
_cell.length_b   1.000
_cell.length_c   1.000
_cell.angle_alpha   90.00
_cell.angle_beta   90.00
_cell.angle_gamma   90.00
#
_symmetry.space_group_name_H-M   'P 1'
#
loop_
_entity.id
_entity.type
_entity.pdbx_description
1 polymer ?
#
loop_
_entity_poly.entity_id
_entity_poly.type
_entity_poly.pdbx_seq_one_letter_code
_entity_poly.pdbx_strand_id
1 'polypeptide(L)'
;METWRFVAAVMTSLTMGLIGVALATNFRGVTEWHVRRSMATAGVLRRVPPWRRLPDARYDKHMARFVLLERVIGVVFAAAGVMFLIVLGYGILSGEPIRPSR
;
A
#
# COMPACT_ATOMS: atom_id res chain seq x y z
N MET A 1 -12.03 26.71 10.31
CA MET A 1 -11.55 25.88 9.19
C MET A 1 -10.50 24.84 9.61
N GLU A 2 -9.98 24.86 10.85
CA GLU A 2 -8.92 23.94 11.33
C GLU A 2 -9.38 22.49 11.57
N THR A 3 -10.55 22.31 12.19
CA THR A 3 -11.00 21.03 12.75
C THR A 3 -11.22 19.95 11.69
N TRP A 4 -11.80 20.31 10.54
CA TRP A 4 -12.02 19.33 9.47
C TRP A 4 -10.71 18.87 8.82
N ARG A 5 -9.69 19.74 8.73
CA ARG A 5 -8.36 19.39 8.20
C ARG A 5 -7.65 18.42 9.13
N PHE A 6 -7.78 18.66 10.44
CA PHE A 6 -7.26 17.76 11.47
C PHE A 6 -7.93 16.38 11.40
N VAL A 7 -9.26 16.35 11.35
CA VAL A 7 -10.03 15.10 11.20
C VAL A 7 -9.65 14.38 9.89
N ALA A 8 -9.53 15.10 8.78
CA ALA A 8 -9.10 14.53 7.51
C ALA A 8 -7.68 13.95 7.60
N ALA A 9 -6.73 14.62 8.26
CA ALA A 9 -5.36 14.13 8.43
C ALA A 9 -5.32 12.85 9.29
N VAL A 10 -6.09 12.80 10.38
CA VAL A 10 -6.22 11.62 11.24
C VAL A 10 -6.82 10.45 10.45
N MET A 11 -7.94 10.67 9.78
CA MET A 11 -8.63 9.64 8.99
C MET A 11 -7.76 9.12 7.84
N THR A 12 -7.03 10.00 7.16
CA THR A 12 -6.11 9.61 6.08
C THR A 12 -4.97 8.77 6.63
N SER A 13 -4.37 9.17 7.76
CA SER A 13 -3.26 8.43 8.38
C SER A 13 -3.69 7.04 8.86
N LEU A 14 -4.88 6.95 9.49
CA LEU A 14 -5.50 5.67 9.89
C LEU A 14 -5.78 4.78 8.69
N THR A 15 -6.38 5.32 7.65
CA THR A 15 -6.71 4.58 6.43
C THR A 15 -5.44 4.04 5.77
N MET A 16 -4.42 4.87 5.65
CA MET A 16 -3.11 4.50 5.08
C MET A 16 -2.43 3.38 5.91
N GLY A 17 -2.47 3.50 7.25
CA GLY A 17 -1.94 2.50 8.15
C GLY A 17 -2.69 1.15 8.06
N LEU A 18 -4.02 1.19 8.07
CA LEU A 18 -4.87 -0.01 7.96
C LEU A 18 -4.69 -0.71 6.60
N ILE A 19 -4.63 0.05 5.50
CA ILE A 19 -4.34 -0.49 4.17
C ILE A 19 -2.95 -1.12 4.13
N GLY A 20 -1.93 -0.45 4.70
CA GLY A 20 -0.57 -0.97 4.79
C GLY A 20 -0.49 -2.29 5.57
N VAL A 21 -1.14 -2.35 6.74
CA VAL A 21 -1.22 -3.57 7.55
C VAL A 21 -1.96 -4.68 6.80
N ALA A 22 -3.04 -4.33 6.08
CA ALA A 22 -3.80 -5.31 5.32
C ALA A 22 -2.99 -5.95 4.18
N LEU A 23 -2.17 -5.14 3.49
CA LEU A 23 -1.22 -5.59 2.47
C LEU A 23 -0.07 -6.41 3.07
N ALA A 24 0.48 -5.97 4.21
CA ALA A 24 1.59 -6.64 4.89
C ALA A 24 1.22 -8.03 5.43
N THR A 25 -0.01 -8.18 5.93
CA THR A 25 -0.49 -9.41 6.57
C THR A 25 -1.13 -10.40 5.60
N ASN A 26 -1.27 -10.05 4.31
CA ASN A 26 -1.92 -10.89 3.30
C ASN A 26 -3.33 -11.30 3.76
N PHE A 27 -4.22 -10.31 3.93
CA PHE A 27 -5.57 -10.53 4.45
C PHE A 27 -6.27 -11.71 3.77
N ARG A 28 -6.35 -12.85 4.47
CA ARG A 28 -7.04 -14.08 4.02
C ARG A 28 -6.61 -14.61 2.64
N GLY A 29 -5.40 -14.30 2.15
CA GLY A 29 -4.96 -14.73 0.82
C GLY A 29 -5.65 -14.01 -0.35
N VAL A 30 -6.38 -12.91 -0.08
CA VAL A 30 -7.00 -12.07 -1.12
C VAL A 30 -5.93 -11.47 -2.02
N THR A 31 -4.79 -11.09 -1.46
CA THR A 31 -3.64 -10.55 -2.17
C THR A 31 -3.09 -11.57 -3.18
N GLU A 32 -2.88 -12.80 -2.73
CA GLU A 32 -2.48 -13.91 -3.61
C GLU A 32 -3.53 -14.24 -4.68
N TRP A 33 -4.82 -14.16 -4.32
CA TRP A 33 -5.91 -14.34 -5.27
C TRP A 33 -5.94 -13.23 -6.32
N HIS A 34 -5.71 -11.98 -5.92
CA HIS A 34 -5.72 -10.81 -6.79
C HIS A 34 -4.50 -10.81 -7.74
N VAL A 35 -3.33 -11.20 -7.24
CA VAL A 35 -2.13 -11.41 -8.07
C VAL A 35 -2.37 -12.55 -9.06
N ARG A 36 -2.93 -13.69 -8.64
CA ARG A 36 -3.30 -14.78 -9.55
C ARG A 36 -4.32 -14.34 -10.61
N ARG A 37 -5.34 -13.58 -10.22
CA ARG A 37 -6.37 -13.04 -11.12
C ARG A 37 -5.78 -12.08 -12.14
N SER A 38 -4.92 -11.16 -11.69
CA SER A 38 -4.21 -10.18 -12.55
C SER A 38 -3.25 -10.85 -13.53
N MET A 39 -2.53 -11.89 -13.08
CA MET A 39 -1.67 -12.70 -13.93
C MET A 39 -2.47 -13.50 -14.96
N ALA A 40 -3.64 -14.03 -14.59
CA ALA A 40 -4.52 -14.74 -15.51
C ALA A 40 -5.05 -13.81 -16.62
N THR A 41 -5.46 -12.58 -16.28
CA THR A 41 -5.86 -11.58 -17.27
C THR A 41 -4.68 -11.08 -18.12
N ALA A 42 -3.50 -10.90 -17.53
CA ALA A 42 -2.28 -10.58 -18.28
C ALA A 42 -1.90 -11.70 -19.27
N GLY A 43 -2.12 -12.96 -18.89
CA GLY A 43 -1.95 -14.13 -19.78
C GLY A 43 -2.90 -14.13 -20.97
N VAL A 44 -4.13 -13.63 -20.80
CA VAL A 44 -5.07 -13.41 -21.91
C VAL A 44 -4.58 -12.26 -22.80
N LEU A 45 -4.09 -11.17 -22.20
CA LEU A 45 -3.59 -10.00 -22.92
C LEU A 45 -2.36 -10.32 -23.80
N ARG A 46 -1.51 -11.28 -23.38
CA ARG A 46 -0.39 -11.81 -24.18
C ARG A 46 -0.78 -12.40 -25.53
N ARG A 47 -2.06 -12.77 -25.73
CA ARG A 47 -2.56 -13.25 -27.04
C ARG A 47 -2.59 -12.14 -28.09
N VAL A 48 -2.50 -10.87 -27.69
CA VAL A 48 -2.55 -9.71 -28.57
C VAL A 48 -1.18 -9.00 -28.62
N PRO A 49 -0.57 -8.78 -29.80
CA PRO A 49 0.61 -7.90 -29.91
C PRO A 49 0.20 -6.46 -29.55
N PRO A 50 0.98 -5.68 -28.76
CA PRO A 50 2.40 -5.83 -28.38
C PRO A 50 2.67 -6.61 -27.07
N TRP A 51 1.63 -7.03 -26.36
CA TRP A 51 1.72 -7.58 -25.00
C TRP A 51 2.31 -8.98 -24.91
N ARG A 52 2.57 -9.64 -26.05
CA ARG A 52 3.25 -10.95 -26.17
C ARG A 52 4.62 -10.97 -25.48
N ARG A 53 5.27 -9.81 -25.31
CA ARG A 53 6.57 -9.65 -24.64
C ARG A 53 6.51 -9.64 -23.11
N LEU A 54 5.31 -9.62 -22.51
CA LEU A 54 5.18 -9.67 -21.05
C LEU A 54 5.78 -10.99 -20.51
N PRO A 55 6.43 -10.99 -19.33
CA PRO A 55 6.96 -12.20 -18.70
C PRO A 55 5.89 -13.26 -18.44
N ASP A 56 6.27 -14.53 -18.43
CA ASP A 56 5.33 -15.64 -18.23
C ASP A 56 4.96 -15.83 -16.75
N ALA A 57 3.66 -15.91 -16.47
CA ALA A 57 3.13 -16.11 -15.11
C ALA A 57 3.45 -17.50 -14.52
N ARG A 58 3.91 -18.44 -15.35
CA ARG A 58 4.26 -19.82 -14.94
C ARG A 58 5.57 -19.96 -14.16
N TYR A 59 6.37 -18.91 -14.01
CA TYR A 59 7.55 -18.96 -13.14
C TYR A 59 7.16 -18.71 -11.68
N ASP A 60 6.83 -19.77 -10.93
CA ASP A 60 6.46 -19.73 -9.49
C ASP A 60 7.44 -18.90 -8.62
N LYS A 61 8.73 -18.86 -9.01
CA LYS A 61 9.76 -18.04 -8.36
C LYS A 61 9.51 -16.53 -8.40
N HIS A 62 8.83 -16.02 -9.43
CA HIS A 62 8.47 -14.61 -9.53
C HIS A 62 7.20 -14.30 -8.71
N MET A 63 6.27 -15.24 -8.61
CA MET A 63 5.05 -15.09 -7.81
C MET A 63 5.40 -14.84 -6.33
N ALA A 64 6.33 -15.62 -5.77
CA ALA A 64 6.81 -15.42 -4.41
C ALA A 64 7.48 -14.04 -4.20
N ARG A 65 8.21 -13.55 -5.22
CA ARG A 65 8.81 -12.21 -5.19
C ARG A 65 7.77 -11.09 -5.26
N PHE A 66 6.72 -11.25 -6.06
CA PHE A 66 5.64 -10.26 -6.14
C PHE A 66 4.87 -10.18 -4.82
N VAL A 67 4.56 -11.32 -4.21
CA VAL A 67 3.93 -11.35 -2.88
C VAL A 67 4.84 -10.73 -1.83
N LEU A 68 6.15 -11.01 -1.87
CA LEU A 68 7.12 -10.37 -0.97
C LEU A 68 7.16 -8.85 -1.18
N LEU A 69 7.21 -8.39 -2.44
CA LEU A 69 7.24 -6.97 -2.78
C LEU A 69 5.98 -6.24 -2.29
N GLU A 70 4.81 -6.85 -2.49
CA GLU A 70 3.54 -6.31 -2.04
C GLU A 70 3.46 -6.23 -0.51
N ARG A 71 4.00 -7.23 0.20
CA ARG A 71 4.15 -7.17 1.66
C ARG A 71 5.11 -6.07 2.10
N VAL A 72 6.25 -5.91 1.42
CA VAL A 72 7.22 -4.84 1.72
C VAL A 72 6.59 -3.47 1.52
N ILE A 73 5.87 -3.26 0.42
CA ILE A 73 5.11 -2.02 0.17
C ILE A 73 4.08 -1.82 1.29
N GLY A 74 3.34 -2.85 1.67
CA GLY A 74 2.40 -2.80 2.80
C GLY A 74 3.07 -2.38 4.11
N VAL A 75 4.23 -2.95 4.44
CA VAL A 75 5.02 -2.58 5.63
C VAL A 75 5.46 -1.12 5.57
N VAL A 76 5.93 -0.63 4.43
CA VAL A 76 6.32 0.78 4.25
C VAL A 76 5.13 1.71 4.46
N PHE A 77 3.96 1.38 3.89
CA PHE A 77 2.73 2.15 4.09
C PHE A 77 2.25 2.14 5.54
N ALA A 78 2.33 0.99 6.22
CA ALA A 78 1.99 0.87 7.63
C ALA A 78 2.92 1.72 8.50
N ALA A 79 4.23 1.64 8.29
CA ALA A 79 5.22 2.43 8.99
C ALA A 79 5.04 3.94 8.74
N ALA A 80 4.76 4.34 7.50
CA ALA A 80 4.47 5.73 7.17
C ALA A 80 3.20 6.25 7.87
N GLY A 81 2.13 5.46 7.91
CA GLY A 81 0.90 5.81 8.63
C GLY A 81 1.12 5.97 10.13
N VAL A 82 1.88 5.06 10.75
CA VAL A 82 2.25 5.16 12.18
C VAL A 82 3.12 6.40 12.44
N MET A 83 4.11 6.66 11.58
CA MET A 83 4.98 7.82 11.71
C MET A 83 4.18 9.13 11.60
N PHE A 84 3.21 9.21 10.69
CA PHE A 84 2.32 10.36 10.57
C PHE A 84 1.49 10.60 11.84
N LEU A 85 0.96 9.52 12.45
CA LEU A 85 0.25 9.61 13.72
C LEU A 85 1.15 10.07 14.87
N ILE A 86 2.40 9.62 14.91
CA ILE A 86 3.39 10.05 15.91
C ILE A 86 3.69 11.54 15.77
N VAL A 87 3.97 12.01 14.55
CA VAL A 87 4.27 13.43 14.27
C VAL A 87 3.07 14.30 14.62
N LEU A 88 1.86 13.88 14.25
CA LEU A 88 0.63 14.59 14.57
C LEU A 88 0.40 14.64 16.09
N GLY A 89 0.55 13.51 16.78
CA GLY A 89 0.42 13.41 18.23
C GLY A 89 1.45 14.28 18.97
N TYR A 90 2.69 14.26 18.50
CA TYR A 90 3.76 15.10 19.04
C TYR A 90 3.44 16.58 18.86
N GLY A 91 2.97 17.02 17.68
CA GLY A 91 2.60 18.41 17.42
C GLY A 91 1.42 18.91 18.29
N ILE A 92 0.45 18.04 18.58
CA ILE A 92 -0.64 18.36 19.53
C ILE A 92 -0.09 18.51 20.95
N LEU A 93 0.81 17.60 21.37
CA LEU A 93 1.35 17.56 22.72
C LEU A 93 2.34 18.70 22.99
N SER A 94 3.13 19.08 21.98
CA SER A 94 4.12 20.17 22.06
C SER A 94 3.51 21.55 21.89
N GLY A 95 2.26 21.65 21.41
CA GLY A 95 1.60 22.92 21.11
C GLY A 95 2.25 23.70 19.96
N GLU A 96 3.21 23.11 19.23
CA GLU A 96 3.83 23.74 18.07
C GLU A 96 2.94 23.57 16.83
N PRO A 97 2.53 24.67 16.16
CA PRO A 97 1.85 24.56 14.89
C PRO A 97 2.78 23.88 13.88
N ILE A 98 2.32 22.77 13.31
CA ILE A 98 3.02 22.00 12.26
C ILE A 98 3.43 22.98 11.16
N ARG A 99 4.71 23.38 11.13
CA ARG A 99 5.23 24.28 10.08
C ARG A 99 5.17 23.52 8.76
N PRO A 100 4.39 23.98 7.77
CA PRO A 100 4.52 23.45 6.43
C PRO A 100 5.89 23.88 5.90
N SER A 101 6.77 22.93 5.64
CA SER A 101 8.00 23.19 4.88
C SER A 101 7.58 23.68 3.49
N ARG A 102 7.88 24.96 3.24
CA ARG A 102 7.60 25.69 2.01
C ARG A 102 8.50 25.21 0.88
#